data_AF-A0AA88YUG4-F1
#
_entry.id   AF-A0AA88YUG4-F1
#
_cell.length_a   1.000
_cell.length_b   1.000
_cell.length_c   1.000
_cell.angle_alpha   90.00
_cell.angle_beta   90.00
_cell.angle_gamma   90.00
#
_symmetry.space_group_name_H-M   'P 1'
#
loop_
_entity.id
_entity.type
_entity.pdbx_description
1 polymer ?
#
loop_
_entity_poly.entity_id
_entity_poly.type
_entity_poly.pdbx_seq_one_letter_code
_entity_poly.pdbx_strand_id
1 'polypeptide(L)'
;METNSNELYINFVSDGAASAHGFSLIFEEVRVACGDTISLTDQLNSATIMSPNYPAAYPHNVDCVWIITVPAAESVQVEFDENFNVEQHTNKLLHSSKKEYYTSKVKECGNDSMQLYAVAKSILFENKEIELPSCANDLELANKFGEYFHAKIQTIRTNLEDLLEQNNQQSDALRADLQFTGYTLQEFHPASDQLCNL
;
A
#
# COMPACT_ATOMS: atom_id res chain seq x y z
N MET A 1 19.84 4.74 13.20
CA MET A 1 19.08 3.71 12.46
C MET A 1 17.64 4.12 12.59
N GLU A 2 16.99 4.44 11.49
CA GLU A 2 15.62 4.94 11.48
C GLU A 2 14.76 3.89 10.77
N THR A 3 13.61 3.56 11.36
CA THR A 3 12.67 2.60 10.78
C THR A 3 11.65 3.33 9.92
N ASN A 4 11.23 2.65 8.87
CA ASN A 4 10.13 3.06 8.00
C ASN A 4 8.76 2.58 8.54
N SER A 5 8.69 2.18 9.80
CA SER A 5 7.51 1.57 10.39
C SER A 5 7.54 1.82 11.90
N ASN A 6 6.39 1.61 12.53
CA ASN A 6 6.26 1.49 13.98
C ASN A 6 6.81 0.16 14.53
N GLU A 7 7.47 -0.64 13.69
CA GLU A 7 8.06 -1.94 14.05
C GLU A 7 9.59 -1.94 13.82
N LEU A 8 10.33 -2.45 14.81
CA LEU A 8 11.80 -2.62 14.78
C LEU A 8 12.15 -4.05 15.19
N TYR A 9 12.80 -4.80 14.31
CA TYR A 9 13.31 -6.15 14.60
C TYR A 9 14.82 -6.14 14.79
N ILE A 10 15.30 -6.74 15.89
CA ILE A 10 16.72 -6.81 16.24
C ILE A 10 17.07 -8.26 16.53
N ASN A 11 18.02 -8.81 15.77
CA ASN A 11 18.55 -10.14 15.99
C ASN A 11 20.05 -10.07 16.34
N PHE A 12 20.41 -10.60 17.51
CA PHE A 12 21.79 -10.72 17.95
C PHE A 12 22.19 -12.19 17.99
N VAL A 13 23.25 -12.54 17.25
CA VAL A 13 23.77 -13.91 17.16
C VAL A 13 25.24 -13.92 17.61
N SER A 14 25.58 -14.83 18.52
CA SER A 14 26.95 -15.06 19.00
C SER A 14 27.38 -16.48 18.68
N ASP A 15 28.67 -16.67 18.38
CA ASP A 15 29.31 -17.96 18.10
C ASP A 15 29.73 -18.73 19.37
N GLY A 16 29.49 -18.16 20.56
CA GLY A 16 29.73 -18.80 21.85
C GLY A 16 31.20 -19.01 22.23
N ALA A 17 32.16 -18.55 21.41
CA ALA A 17 33.58 -18.81 21.61
C ALA A 17 34.23 -17.86 22.64
N ALA A 18 33.67 -16.66 22.85
CA ALA A 18 34.12 -15.68 23.84
C ALA A 18 32.97 -14.74 24.25
N SER A 19 33.00 -14.19 25.47
CA SER A 19 32.01 -13.22 25.95
C SER A 19 32.58 -11.79 26.03
N ALA A 20 31.82 -10.81 25.54
CA ALA A 20 32.10 -9.37 25.69
C ALA A 20 30.92 -8.65 26.37
N HIS A 21 31.02 -7.34 26.58
CA HIS A 21 30.01 -6.54 27.29
C HIS A 21 28.64 -6.42 26.58
N GLY A 22 28.46 -7.03 25.41
CA GLY A 22 27.23 -6.93 24.63
C GLY A 22 27.03 -5.54 24.01
N PHE A 23 25.77 -5.12 23.89
CA PHE A 23 25.39 -3.81 23.36
C PHE A 23 24.24 -3.20 24.18
N SER A 24 24.14 -1.88 24.15
CA SER A 24 23.02 -1.12 24.73
C SER A 24 22.40 -0.28 23.62
N LEU A 25 21.07 -0.32 23.50
CA LEU A 25 20.33 0.49 22.53
C LEU A 25 19.39 1.43 23.27
N ILE A 26 19.33 2.66 22.78
CA ILE A 26 18.31 3.64 23.12
C ILE A 26 17.56 3.89 21.81
N PHE A 27 16.24 3.75 21.85
CA PHE A 27 15.36 4.07 20.73
C PHE A 27 14.31 5.07 21.20
N GLU A 28 13.82 5.88 20.27
CA GLU A 28 12.77 6.86 20.49
C GLU A 28 11.81 6.82 19.31
N GLU A 29 10.51 6.91 19.58
CA GLU A 29 9.51 7.06 18.53
C GLU A 29 9.55 8.51 18.02
N VAL A 30 10.00 8.68 16.78
CA VAL A 30 9.97 10.00 16.13
C VAL A 30 8.63 10.15 15.40
N ARG A 31 7.64 10.75 16.08
CA ARG A 31 6.42 11.20 15.40
C ARG A 31 6.68 12.53 14.73
N VAL A 32 6.67 12.53 13.40
CA VAL A 32 6.53 13.78 12.67
C VAL A 32 5.05 14.13 12.66
N ALA A 33 4.63 14.98 13.60
CA ALA A 33 3.27 15.50 13.63
C ALA A 33 3.04 16.41 12.43
N CYS A 34 2.04 16.09 11.61
CA CYS A 34 1.64 16.87 10.45
C CYS A 34 0.14 16.70 10.19
N GLY A 35 -0.40 17.60 9.38
CA GLY A 35 -1.84 17.76 9.27
C GLY A 35 -2.36 18.83 10.23
N ASP A 36 -3.46 19.47 9.84
CA ASP A 36 -4.11 20.53 10.62
C ASP A 36 -5.56 20.71 10.17
N THR A 37 -6.37 21.38 11.00
CA THR A 37 -7.70 21.86 10.60
C THR A 37 -7.65 23.34 10.27
N ILE A 38 -7.80 23.66 8.99
CA ILE A 38 -7.73 25.03 8.47
C ILE A 38 -9.16 25.53 8.28
N SER A 39 -9.55 26.55 9.05
CA SER A 39 -10.83 27.24 8.87
C SER A 39 -10.64 28.52 8.09
N LEU A 40 -11.02 28.49 6.82
CA LEU A 40 -11.08 29.68 6.00
C LEU A 40 -12.34 30.47 6.34
N THR A 41 -12.21 31.79 6.41
CA THR A 41 -13.27 32.74 6.73
C THR A 41 -13.11 34.00 5.87
N ASP A 42 -14.07 34.92 5.92
CA ASP A 42 -13.98 36.21 5.23
C ASP A 42 -12.70 37.00 5.56
N GLN A 43 -12.12 36.78 6.75
CA GLN A 43 -10.88 37.43 7.18
C GLN A 43 -9.61 36.61 6.85
N LEU A 44 -9.75 35.31 6.61
CA LEU A 44 -8.67 34.39 6.26
C LEU A 44 -9.14 33.48 5.13
N ASN A 45 -9.00 33.96 3.90
CA ASN A 45 -9.57 33.32 2.71
C ASN A 45 -8.57 32.41 1.96
N SER A 46 -7.35 32.24 2.47
CA SER A 46 -6.33 31.38 1.88
C SER A 46 -5.38 30.83 2.95
N ALA A 47 -4.76 29.68 2.67
CA ALA A 47 -3.75 29.07 3.50
C ALA A 47 -2.73 28.32 2.61
N THR A 48 -1.48 28.29 3.06
CA THR A 48 -0.42 27.51 2.41
C THR A 48 -0.14 26.26 3.23
N ILE A 49 -0.22 25.10 2.58
CA ILE A 49 0.09 23.80 3.18
C ILE A 49 1.45 23.34 2.66
N MET A 50 2.28 22.82 3.56
CA MET A 50 3.63 22.37 3.24
C MET A 50 3.84 20.97 3.79
N SER A 51 4.61 20.15 3.07
CA SER A 51 5.01 18.84 3.59
C SER A 51 5.86 19.01 4.85
N PRO A 52 5.89 18.00 5.73
CA PRO A 52 6.78 18.05 6.89
C PRO A 52 8.23 18.22 6.42
N ASN A 53 9.00 19.00 7.18
CA ASN A 53 10.40 19.34 6.91
C ASN A 53 10.65 20.17 5.65
N TYR A 54 9.64 20.61 4.89
CA TYR A 54 9.86 21.46 3.72
C TYR A 54 10.75 22.66 4.09
N PRO A 55 11.80 22.98 3.31
CA PRO A 55 12.09 22.49 1.95
C PRO A 55 12.92 21.18 1.87
N ALA A 56 13.25 20.55 3.00
CA ALA A 56 13.89 19.24 3.00
C ALA A 56 12.91 18.13 2.61
N ALA A 57 13.43 16.92 2.36
CA ALA A 57 12.62 15.76 2.01
C ALA A 57 11.63 15.43 3.13
N TYR A 58 10.40 15.11 2.75
CA TYR A 58 9.41 14.61 3.69
C TYR A 58 9.87 13.23 4.23
N PRO A 59 9.61 12.93 5.50
CA PRO A 59 9.97 11.63 6.07
C PRO A 59 9.12 10.51 5.44
N HIS A 60 9.70 9.32 5.33
CA HIS A 60 8.95 8.15 4.87
C HIS A 60 7.91 7.73 5.92
N ASN A 61 6.79 7.15 5.47
CA ASN A 61 5.76 6.53 6.32
C ASN A 61 5.08 7.51 7.29
N VAL A 62 4.92 8.74 6.83
CA VAL A 62 4.12 9.75 7.52
C VAL A 62 2.77 9.85 6.83
N ASP A 63 1.70 9.86 7.63
CA ASP A 63 0.33 10.07 7.19
C ASP A 63 -0.16 11.43 7.70
N CYS A 64 -0.29 12.40 6.78
CA CYS A 64 -0.69 13.77 7.10
C CYS A 64 -2.12 14.03 6.59
N VAL A 65 -2.99 14.51 7.49
CA VAL A 65 -4.38 14.85 7.14
C VAL A 65 -4.63 16.33 7.38
N TRP A 66 -4.98 17.07 6.33
CA TRP A 66 -5.43 18.46 6.44
C TRP A 66 -6.93 18.55 6.18
N ILE A 67 -7.68 19.11 7.12
CA ILE A 67 -9.13 19.31 7.02
C ILE A 67 -9.36 20.80 6.74
N ILE A 68 -9.89 21.13 5.56
CA ILE A 68 -10.17 22.51 5.19
C ILE A 68 -11.68 22.75 5.32
N THR A 69 -12.06 23.73 6.15
CA THR A 69 -13.44 24.18 6.30
C THR A 69 -13.62 25.58 5.74
N VAL A 70 -14.74 25.81 5.06
CA VAL A 70 -15.13 27.10 4.44
C VAL A 70 -16.55 27.49 4.88
N PRO A 71 -16.92 28.78 4.80
CA PRO A 71 -18.28 29.23 5.00
C PRO A 71 -19.27 28.54 4.05
N ALA A 72 -20.54 28.50 4.45
CA ALA A 72 -21.58 27.94 3.61
C ALA A 72 -21.70 28.71 2.29
N ALA A 73 -21.89 27.98 1.18
CA ALA A 73 -21.96 28.50 -0.20
C ALA A 73 -20.64 29.00 -0.80
N GLU A 74 -19.49 28.70 -0.18
CA GLU A 74 -18.16 28.89 -0.78
C GLU A 74 -17.52 27.56 -1.20
N SER A 75 -16.48 27.64 -2.04
CA SER A 75 -15.73 26.48 -2.55
C SER A 75 -14.22 26.69 -2.40
N VAL A 76 -13.48 25.62 -2.14
CA VAL A 76 -12.01 25.64 -2.04
C VAL A 76 -11.39 25.44 -3.43
N GLN A 77 -10.44 26.29 -3.80
CA GLN A 77 -9.52 26.08 -4.91
C GLN A 77 -8.15 25.67 -4.37
N VAL A 78 -7.56 24.62 -4.94
CA VAL A 78 -6.24 24.11 -4.56
C VAL A 78 -5.28 24.29 -5.73
N GLU A 79 -4.13 24.88 -5.44
CA GLU A 79 -3.04 25.07 -6.41
C GLU A 79 -1.76 24.45 -5.85
N PHE A 80 -1.00 23.81 -6.73
CA PHE A 80 0.29 23.22 -6.39
C PHE A 80 1.42 24.11 -6.88
N ASP A 81 2.40 24.37 -6.01
CA ASP A 81 3.62 25.08 -6.38
C ASP A 81 4.44 24.25 -7.40
N GLU A 82 5.27 24.92 -8.19
CA GLU A 82 6.19 24.26 -9.14
C GLU A 82 7.13 23.24 -8.46
N ASN A 83 7.38 23.40 -7.15
CA ASN A 83 8.20 22.51 -6.33
C ASN A 83 7.42 21.35 -5.69
N PHE A 84 6.33 20.88 -6.31
CA PHE A 84 5.60 19.70 -5.86
C PHE A 84 6.25 18.41 -6.37
N ASN A 85 7.01 17.72 -5.50
CA ASN A 85 7.72 16.48 -5.82
C ASN A 85 7.31 15.33 -4.91
N VAL A 86 6.79 14.25 -5.51
CA VAL A 86 6.43 13.00 -4.84
C VAL A 86 7.31 11.86 -5.34
N GLU A 87 7.54 10.84 -4.52
CA GLU A 87 8.42 9.72 -4.87
C GLU A 87 7.95 9.02 -6.16
N GLN A 88 8.74 9.15 -7.22
CA GLN A 88 8.46 8.48 -8.50
C GLN A 88 8.81 6.99 -8.49
N HIS A 89 9.52 6.49 -7.47
CA HIS A 89 10.13 5.15 -7.52
C HIS A 89 9.07 4.04 -7.57
N THR A 90 8.04 4.10 -6.74
CA THR A 90 6.95 3.11 -6.70
C THR A 90 6.13 3.12 -7.99
N ASN A 91 5.85 4.30 -8.54
CA ASN A 91 5.17 4.43 -9.83
C ASN A 91 6.04 3.89 -10.97
N LYS A 92 7.35 4.16 -10.97
CA LYS A 92 8.29 3.61 -11.95
C LYS A 92 8.37 2.09 -11.85
N LEU A 93 8.45 1.53 -10.65
CA LEU A 93 8.46 0.09 -10.40
C LEU A 93 7.14 -0.55 -10.88
N LEU A 94 6.00 0.04 -10.54
CA LEU A 94 4.69 -0.43 -11.00
C LEU A 94 4.60 -0.41 -12.53
N HIS A 95 5.05 0.69 -13.16
CA HIS A 95 5.08 0.81 -14.62
C HIS A 95 6.04 -0.20 -15.26
N SER A 96 7.23 -0.43 -14.69
CA SER A 96 8.17 -1.41 -15.21
C SER A 96 7.62 -2.83 -15.07
N SER A 97 7.05 -3.18 -13.93
CA SER A 97 6.47 -4.51 -13.69
C SER A 97 5.24 -4.76 -14.56
N LYS A 98 4.32 -3.79 -14.69
CA LYS A 98 3.17 -3.90 -15.61
C LYS A 98 3.63 -4.07 -17.06
N LYS A 99 4.63 -3.28 -17.48
CA LYS A 99 5.19 -3.36 -18.84
C LYS A 99 5.79 -4.74 -19.10
N GLU A 100 6.61 -5.25 -18.19
CA GLU A 100 7.26 -6.55 -18.32
C GLU A 100 6.24 -7.69 -18.36
N TYR A 101 5.26 -7.67 -17.45
CA TYR A 101 4.18 -8.65 -17.38
C TYR A 101 3.39 -8.75 -18.69
N TYR A 102 2.86 -7.63 -19.20
CA TYR A 102 2.08 -7.63 -20.43
C TYR A 102 2.94 -7.94 -21.66
N THR A 103 4.22 -7.55 -21.65
CA THR A 103 5.17 -7.94 -22.70
C THR A 103 5.37 -9.46 -22.73
N SER A 104 5.46 -10.12 -21.57
CA SER A 104 5.51 -11.59 -21.48
C SER A 104 4.22 -12.22 -22.01
N LYS A 105 3.06 -11.74 -21.56
CA LYS A 105 1.76 -12.26 -22.00
C LYS A 105 1.55 -12.17 -23.51
N VAL A 106 1.94 -11.05 -24.13
CA VAL A 106 1.88 -10.90 -25.59
C VAL A 106 2.79 -11.91 -26.30
N LYS A 107 3.99 -12.17 -25.76
CA LYS A 107 4.90 -13.20 -26.32
C LYS A 107 4.34 -14.61 -26.17
N GLU A 108 3.74 -14.93 -25.02
CA GLU A 108 3.11 -16.22 -24.74
C GLU A 108 1.93 -16.52 -25.66
N CYS A 109 1.19 -15.49 -26.10
CA CYS A 109 0.08 -15.65 -27.05
C CYS A 109 0.54 -16.20 -28.42
N GLY A 110 1.81 -16.00 -28.80
CA GLY A 110 2.34 -16.45 -30.10
C GLY A 110 1.50 -15.94 -31.27
N ASN A 111 0.91 -16.85 -32.05
CA ASN A 111 0.00 -16.55 -33.16
C ASN A 111 -1.49 -16.74 -32.82
N ASP A 112 -1.82 -16.97 -31.54
CA ASP A 112 -3.22 -17.08 -31.09
C ASP A 112 -3.85 -15.68 -31.00
N SER A 113 -4.55 -15.30 -32.06
CA SER A 113 -5.21 -14.00 -32.20
C SER A 113 -6.31 -13.78 -31.15
N MET A 114 -6.91 -14.84 -30.62
CA MET A 114 -7.97 -14.75 -29.61
C MET A 114 -7.37 -14.45 -28.23
N GLN A 115 -6.25 -15.07 -27.88
CA GLN A 115 -5.52 -14.74 -26.66
C GLN A 115 -4.91 -13.34 -26.72
N LEU A 116 -4.33 -12.96 -27.86
CA LEU A 116 -3.80 -11.62 -28.07
C LEU A 116 -4.89 -10.55 -27.94
N TYR A 117 -6.08 -10.82 -28.48
CA TYR A 117 -7.25 -9.95 -28.33
C TYR A 117 -7.68 -9.83 -26.86
N ALA A 118 -7.68 -10.93 -26.10
CA ALA A 118 -8.01 -10.90 -24.68
C ALA A 118 -7.03 -10.03 -23.87
N VAL A 119 -5.72 -10.14 -24.14
CA VAL A 119 -4.67 -9.32 -23.51
C VAL A 119 -4.79 -7.85 -23.94
N ALA A 120 -5.04 -7.56 -25.22
CA ALA A 120 -5.27 -6.19 -25.68
C ALA A 120 -6.51 -5.57 -25.02
N LYS A 121 -7.58 -6.35 -24.87
CA LYS A 121 -8.81 -5.92 -24.21
C LYS A 121 -8.59 -5.60 -22.72
N SER A 122 -7.75 -6.37 -22.02
CA SER A 122 -7.44 -6.08 -20.61
C SER A 122 -6.62 -4.80 -20.43
N ILE A 123 -5.76 -4.46 -21.41
CA ILE A 123 -4.96 -3.22 -21.38
C ILE A 123 -5.81 -1.99 -21.73
N LEU A 124 -6.72 -2.12 -22.71
CA LEU A 124 -7.43 -0.99 -23.30
C LEU A 124 -8.76 -0.66 -22.60
N PHE A 125 -9.40 -1.63 -21.94
CA PHE A 125 -10.76 -1.48 -21.40
C PHE A 125 -10.84 -1.88 -19.94
N GLU A 126 -9.89 -1.41 -19.13
CA GLU A 126 -9.85 -1.62 -17.67
C GLU A 126 -10.77 -0.66 -16.91
N ASN A 127 -11.89 -0.25 -17.50
CA ASN A 127 -13.05 0.25 -16.77
C ASN A 127 -14.20 -0.72 -17.04
N LYS A 128 -14.07 -1.96 -16.55
CA LYS A 128 -15.28 -2.65 -16.10
C LYS A 128 -15.80 -1.80 -14.95
N GLU A 129 -17.03 -1.29 -15.04
CA GLU A 129 -17.76 -0.92 -13.83
C GLU A 129 -17.60 -2.10 -12.88
N ILE A 130 -16.91 -1.86 -11.76
CA ILE A 130 -16.77 -2.87 -10.72
C ILE A 130 -18.15 -2.91 -10.07
N GLU A 131 -19.06 -3.67 -10.68
CA GLU A 131 -20.32 -3.99 -10.02
C GLU A 131 -19.95 -4.76 -8.76
N LEU A 132 -20.23 -4.14 -7.62
CA LEU A 132 -20.02 -4.77 -6.33
C LEU A 132 -20.78 -6.11 -6.32
N PRO A 133 -20.21 -7.15 -5.68
CA PRO A 133 -20.93 -8.41 -5.53
C PRO A 133 -22.28 -8.14 -4.86
N SER A 134 -23.37 -8.65 -5.45
CA SER A 134 -24.68 -8.58 -4.80
C SER A 134 -24.59 -9.21 -3.40
N CYS A 135 -25.01 -8.43 -2.40
CA CYS A 135 -25.00 -8.78 -0.97
C CYS A 135 -26.42 -8.71 -0.42
N ALA A 136 -26.77 -9.62 0.51
CA ALA A 136 -28.02 -9.50 1.26
C ALA A 136 -27.87 -8.58 2.49
N ASN A 137 -26.65 -8.44 3.04
CA ASN A 137 -26.32 -7.56 4.16
C ASN A 137 -24.82 -7.23 4.21
N ASP A 138 -24.46 -6.21 4.99
CA ASP A 138 -23.10 -5.66 5.08
C ASP A 138 -22.09 -6.66 5.67
N LEU A 139 -22.53 -7.59 6.52
CA LEU A 139 -21.71 -8.66 7.06
C LEU A 139 -21.33 -9.67 5.96
N GLU A 140 -22.28 -10.02 5.08
CA GLU A 140 -22.01 -10.86 3.92
C GLU A 140 -21.06 -10.18 2.93
N LEU A 141 -21.23 -8.88 2.71
CA LEU A 141 -20.31 -8.12 1.85
C LEU A 141 -18.90 -8.08 2.45
N ALA A 142 -18.76 -7.77 3.74
CA ALA A 142 -17.47 -7.72 4.43
C ALA A 142 -16.76 -9.08 4.40
N ASN A 143 -17.49 -10.18 4.63
CA ASN A 143 -16.93 -11.53 4.57
C ASN A 143 -16.55 -11.92 3.13
N LYS A 144 -17.38 -11.63 2.11
CA LYS A 144 -17.02 -11.85 0.69
C LYS A 144 -15.77 -11.06 0.29
N PHE A 145 -15.67 -9.82 0.76
CA PHE A 145 -14.49 -8.99 0.55
C PHE A 145 -13.27 -9.65 1.20
N GLY A 146 -13.39 -10.05 2.46
CA GLY A 146 -12.36 -10.78 3.21
C GLY A 146 -11.88 -12.05 2.51
N GLU A 147 -12.81 -12.91 2.07
CA GLU A 147 -12.50 -14.14 1.33
C GLU A 147 -11.75 -13.87 0.03
N TYR A 148 -12.16 -12.84 -0.72
CA TYR A 148 -11.49 -12.46 -1.97
C TYR A 148 -10.02 -12.09 -1.74
N PHE A 149 -9.73 -11.25 -0.74
CA PHE A 149 -8.35 -10.88 -0.42
C PHE A 149 -7.57 -12.06 0.17
N HIS A 150 -8.21 -12.88 1.00
CA HIS A 150 -7.59 -14.07 1.54
C HIS A 150 -7.13 -15.02 0.43
N ALA A 151 -8.02 -15.35 -0.52
CA ALA A 151 -7.71 -16.22 -1.65
C ALA A 151 -6.57 -15.66 -2.53
N LYS A 152 -6.55 -14.33 -2.75
CA LYS A 152 -5.44 -13.69 -3.48
C LYS A 152 -4.13 -13.74 -2.73
N ILE A 153 -4.12 -13.46 -1.43
CA ILE A 153 -2.92 -13.52 -0.59
C ILE A 153 -2.36 -14.94 -0.58
N GLN A 154 -3.22 -15.96 -0.42
CA GLN A 154 -2.80 -17.36 -0.48
C GLN A 154 -2.18 -17.71 -1.83
N THR A 155 -2.84 -17.32 -2.93
CA THR A 155 -2.33 -17.55 -4.29
C THR A 155 -0.95 -16.90 -4.49
N ILE A 156 -0.76 -15.66 -4.00
CA ILE A 156 0.53 -14.95 -4.08
C ILE A 156 1.59 -15.70 -3.28
N ARG A 157 1.28 -16.15 -2.06
CA ARG A 157 2.20 -16.92 -1.21
C ARG A 157 2.63 -18.22 -1.87
N THR A 158 1.68 -19.02 -2.36
CA THR A 158 2.00 -20.29 -3.05
C THR A 158 2.85 -20.06 -4.30
N ASN A 159 2.53 -19.05 -5.12
CA ASN A 159 3.34 -18.72 -6.29
C ASN A 159 4.76 -18.26 -5.91
N LEU A 160 4.92 -17.54 -4.81
CA LEU A 160 6.22 -17.13 -4.27
C LEU A 160 7.02 -18.35 -3.76
N GLU A 161 6.37 -19.28 -3.07
CA GLU A 161 6.98 -20.54 -2.63
C GLU A 161 7.49 -21.36 -3.83
N ASP A 162 6.66 -21.54 -4.86
CA ASP A 162 7.04 -22.27 -6.08
C ASP A 162 8.24 -21.62 -6.80
N LEU A 163 8.29 -20.28 -6.83
CA LEU A 163 9.42 -19.55 -7.43
C LEU A 163 10.71 -19.64 -6.61
N LEU A 164 10.60 -19.73 -5.28
CA LEU A 164 11.73 -19.92 -4.36
C LEU A 164 12.28 -21.35 -4.43
N GLU A 165 11.43 -22.36 -4.64
CA GLU A 165 11.88 -23.74 -4.82
C GLU A 165 12.62 -23.96 -6.15
N GLN A 166 12.28 -23.18 -7.18
CA GLN A 166 12.95 -23.23 -8.49
C GLN A 166 14.31 -22.51 -8.51
N ASN A 167 14.49 -21.47 -7.69
CA ASN A 167 15.76 -20.74 -7.57
C ASN A 167 16.43 -21.09 -6.25
N ASN A 168 17.26 -22.14 -6.25
CA ASN A 168 17.94 -22.72 -5.10
C ASN A 168 18.93 -21.79 -4.32
N GLN A 169 18.84 -20.47 -4.49
CA GLN A 169 19.51 -19.45 -3.71
C GLN A 169 18.68 -18.14 -3.72
N GLN A 170 17.75 -17.95 -2.77
CA GLN A 170 17.34 -16.59 -2.40
C GLN A 170 16.97 -16.52 -0.92
N SER A 171 17.39 -15.42 -0.28
CA SER A 171 17.58 -15.17 1.15
C SER A 171 16.46 -15.54 2.12
N ASP A 172 16.83 -16.00 3.32
CA ASP A 172 15.99 -16.27 4.50
C ASP A 172 14.92 -15.20 4.82
N ALA A 173 15.17 -13.94 4.47
CA ALA A 173 14.23 -12.84 4.67
C ALA A 173 12.88 -13.05 3.95
N LEU A 174 12.87 -13.65 2.75
CA LEU A 174 11.63 -13.97 2.03
C LEU A 174 10.88 -15.16 2.64
N ARG A 175 11.59 -16.10 3.29
CA ARG A 175 10.96 -17.25 3.98
C ARG A 175 10.25 -16.81 5.26
N ALA A 176 10.73 -15.75 5.92
CA ALA A 176 10.09 -15.19 7.10
C ALA A 176 8.74 -14.51 6.79
N ASP A 177 8.63 -13.80 5.66
CA ASP A 177 7.36 -13.18 5.22
C ASP A 177 6.28 -14.20 4.78
N LEU A 178 6.70 -15.42 4.41
CA LEU A 178 5.80 -16.53 4.10
C LEU A 178 5.22 -17.18 5.37
N GLN A 179 5.91 -17.07 6.51
CA GLN A 179 5.46 -17.57 7.80
C GLN A 179 4.63 -16.51 8.52
N PHE A 180 3.39 -16.32 8.08
CA PHE A 180 2.43 -15.54 8.87
C PHE A 180 2.23 -16.21 10.24
N THR A 181 2.70 -15.56 11.32
CA THR A 181 2.63 -16.06 12.70
C THR A 181 1.41 -15.55 13.48
N GLY A 182 0.56 -14.73 12.83
CA GLY A 182 -0.67 -14.22 13.42
C GLY A 182 -1.83 -15.23 13.38
N TYR A 183 -2.89 -14.95 14.13
CA TYR A 183 -4.14 -15.69 14.02
C TYR A 183 -4.85 -15.33 12.72
N THR A 184 -5.34 -16.33 12.00
CA THR A 184 -6.19 -16.09 10.81
C THR A 184 -7.50 -15.46 11.27
N LEU A 185 -7.75 -14.22 10.83
CA LEU A 185 -9.06 -13.60 10.98
C LEU A 185 -10.07 -14.44 10.19
N GLN A 186 -11.02 -15.06 10.89
CA GLN A 186 -12.02 -15.93 10.29
C GLN A 186 -13.26 -15.16 9.81
N GLU A 187 -13.53 -13.99 10.39
CA GLU A 187 -14.71 -13.18 10.09
C GLU A 187 -14.35 -11.70 10.02
N PHE A 188 -14.81 -11.03 8.97
CA PHE A 188 -14.65 -9.61 8.77
C PHE A 188 -15.93 -8.90 9.19
N HIS A 189 -15.80 -7.95 10.12
CA HIS A 189 -16.92 -7.13 10.56
C HIS A 189 -16.93 -5.81 9.78
N PRO A 190 -18.08 -5.36 9.29
CA PRO A 190 -18.18 -4.07 8.59
C PRO A 190 -17.87 -2.90 9.53
N ALA A 191 -17.32 -1.82 8.97
CA ALA A 191 -16.99 -0.61 9.73
C ALA A 191 -18.23 0.27 10.02
N SER A 192 -19.33 0.08 9.29
CA SER A 192 -20.64 0.73 9.52
C SER A 192 -21.78 -0.17 9.03
N ASP A 193 -22.99 0.04 9.58
CA ASP A 193 -24.17 -0.82 9.38
C ASP A 193 -25.09 -0.40 8.20
N GLN A 194 -24.66 0.39 7.21
CA GLN A 194 -25.60 1.01 6.24
C GLN A 194 -25.18 1.08 4.75
N LEU A 195 -24.57 0.06 4.14
CA LEU A 195 -24.15 0.19 2.71
C LEU A 195 -24.75 -0.78 1.67
N CYS A 196 -25.44 -1.86 2.02
CA CYS A 196 -26.11 -2.69 1.00
C CYS A 196 -27.49 -2.12 0.61
N ASN A 197 -27.52 -1.04 -0.20
CA ASN A 197 -28.63 -0.67 -1.09
C ASN A 197 -28.12 0.28 -2.19
N LEU A 198 -27.31 -0.23 -3.11
CA LEU A 198 -27.00 0.37 -4.42
C LEU A 198 -27.09 -0.72 -5.50
#